data_AF-A0A8D5U5Z2-F1
#
_entry.id   AF-A0A8D5U5Z2-F1
#
_cell.length_a   1.000
_cell.length_b   1.000
_cell.length_c   1.000
_cell.angle_alpha   90.00
_cell.angle_beta   90.00
_cell.angle_gamma   90.00
#
_symmetry.space_group_name_H-M   'P 1'
#
loop_
_entity.id
_entity.type
_entity.pdbx_description
1 polymer ?
#
loop_
_entity_poly.entity_id
_entity_poly.type
_entity_poly.pdbx_seq_one_letter_code
_entity_poly.pdbx_strand_id
1 'polypeptide(L)'
;MYRRLEVRKDGFGFCYQGSWIAITVNDEAVIIAEEVSYEVAVGSQFSKIRLIIKGGKVFVESPLGSSELADPSQIIDNIKKVNEESIKDKNKELYEKIKKHLKY
;
A
#
# COMPACT_ATOMS: atom_id res chain seq x y z
N MET A 1 -12.21 -3.03 10.61
CA MET A 1 -12.00 -1.61 10.97
C MET A 1 -10.58 -1.48 11.53
N TYR A 2 -9.69 -0.75 10.85
CA TYR A 2 -8.30 -0.58 11.28
C TYR A 2 -8.25 0.33 12.52
N ARG A 3 -7.51 -0.08 13.57
CA ARG A 3 -7.53 0.62 14.88
C ARG A 3 -6.69 1.90 14.91
N ARG A 4 -5.67 2.00 14.06
CA ARG A 4 -4.73 3.13 14.01
C ARG A 4 -4.13 3.21 12.61
N LEU A 5 -4.36 4.33 11.93
CA LEU A 5 -3.73 4.65 10.65
C LEU A 5 -2.67 5.73 10.88
N GLU A 6 -1.45 5.45 10.46
CA GLU A 6 -0.30 6.35 10.55
C GLU A 6 0.11 6.78 9.14
N VAL A 7 0.11 8.09 8.89
CA VAL A 7 0.59 8.66 7.63
C VAL A 7 2.07 8.96 7.79
N ARG A 8 2.88 8.45 6.87
CA ARG A 8 4.32 8.68 6.77
C ARG A 8 4.62 9.52 5.52
N LYS A 9 5.89 9.83 5.28
CA LYS A 9 6.30 10.64 4.12
C LYS A 9 5.95 9.96 2.79
N ASP A 10 6.33 8.70 2.65
CA ASP A 10 6.24 7.94 1.39
C ASP A 10 5.16 6.86 1.44
N GLY A 11 4.14 7.03 2.28
CA GLY A 11 3.11 6.01 2.45
C GLY A 11 2.32 6.18 3.73
N PHE A 12 1.57 5.15 4.07
CA PHE A 12 0.83 5.05 5.32
C PHE A 12 0.77 3.59 5.76
N GLY A 13 0.44 3.35 7.02
CA GLY A 13 0.27 2.00 7.51
C GLY A 13 -0.73 1.90 8.63
N PHE A 14 -1.14 0.67 8.92
CA PHE A 14 -2.10 0.40 9.98
C PHE A 14 -1.95 -1.01 10.55
N CYS A 15 -2.41 -1.19 11.79
CA CYS A 15 -2.49 -2.51 12.41
C CYS A 15 -3.70 -3.29 11.89
N TYR A 16 -3.46 -4.52 11.43
CA TYR A 16 -4.48 -5.48 11.04
C TYR A 16 -4.09 -6.89 11.50
N GLN A 17 -4.97 -7.55 12.24
CA GLN A 17 -4.78 -8.93 12.74
C GLN A 17 -3.44 -9.21 13.44
N GLY A 18 -2.89 -8.23 14.17
CA GLY A 18 -1.62 -8.37 14.88
C GLY A 18 -0.39 -7.97 14.08
N SER A 19 -0.53 -7.71 12.78
CA SER A 19 0.55 -7.28 11.89
C SER A 19 0.43 -5.81 11.52
N TRP A 20 1.57 -5.18 11.20
CA TRP A 20 1.60 -3.86 10.58
C TRP A 20 1.52 -4.01 9.07
N ILE A 21 0.47 -3.45 8.47
CA ILE A 21 0.31 -3.40 7.02
C ILE A 21 0.81 -2.04 6.56
N ALA A 22 1.81 -2.06 5.69
CA ALA A 22 2.41 -0.88 5.11
C ALA A 22 1.95 -0.71 3.67
N ILE A 23 1.54 0.52 3.34
CA ILE A 23 1.18 0.95 2.00
C ILE A 23 2.18 2.03 1.61
N THR A 24 3.19 1.61 0.86
CA THR A 24 4.31 2.47 0.45
C THR A 24 4.11 2.91 -0.98
N VAL A 25 4.47 4.15 -1.29
CA VAL A 25 4.25 4.77 -2.59
C VAL A 25 5.59 5.27 -3.11
N ASN A 26 5.97 4.80 -4.28
CA ASN A 26 7.14 5.30 -4.99
C ASN A 26 6.73 5.76 -6.40
N ASP A 27 7.70 6.16 -7.22
CA ASP A 27 7.42 6.68 -8.56
C ASP A 27 6.83 5.63 -9.52
N GLU A 28 7.03 4.34 -9.22
CA GLU A 28 6.60 3.23 -10.06
C GLU A 28 5.26 2.64 -9.65
N ALA A 29 4.94 2.60 -8.35
CA ALA A 29 3.79 1.88 -7.82
C ALA A 29 3.33 2.33 -6.44
N VAL A 30 2.11 1.89 -6.10
CA VAL A 30 1.70 1.69 -4.71
C VAL A 30 1.94 0.23 -4.34
N ILE A 31 2.65 -0.02 -3.24
CA ILE A 31 3.01 -1.36 -2.75
C ILE A 31 2.31 -1.57 -1.41
N ILE A 32 1.57 -2.67 -1.30
CA ILE A 32 0.89 -3.08 -0.07
C ILE A 32 1.51 -4.38 0.40
N ALA A 33 2.08 -4.37 1.59
CA ALA A 33 2.72 -5.54 2.18
C ALA A 33 2.65 -5.49 3.71
N GLU A 34 2.80 -6.65 4.34
CA GLU A 34 3.11 -6.71 5.76
C GLU A 34 4.54 -6.23 5.99
N GLU A 35 4.75 -5.36 6.98
CA GLU A 35 6.08 -5.02 7.48
C GLU A 35 6.52 -6.11 8.47
N VAL A 36 7.56 -6.85 8.09
CA VAL A 36 8.14 -7.94 8.88
C VAL A 36 9.34 -7.38 9.63
N SER A 37 9.32 -7.52 10.95
CA SER A 37 10.50 -7.23 11.77
C SER A 37 11.31 -8.51 11.98
N TYR A 38 12.62 -8.41 11.80
CA TYR A 38 13.55 -9.47 12.17
C TYR A 38 14.32 -9.02 13.42
N GLU A 39 14.80 -9.98 14.22
CA GLU A 39 15.62 -9.69 15.40
C GLU A 39 16.96 -9.00 15.06
N VAL A 40 17.31 -8.94 13.78
CA VAL A 40 18.50 -8.26 13.27
C VAL A 40 18.09 -6.90 12.71
N ALA A 41 18.86 -5.84 13.04
CA ALA A 41 18.58 -4.45 12.65
C ALA A 41 18.77 -4.21 11.13
N VAL A 42 17.85 -4.72 10.31
CA VAL A 42 17.91 -4.62 8.85
C VAL A 42 16.73 -3.78 8.33
N GLY A 43 16.54 -2.56 8.86
CA GLY A 43 15.51 -1.62 8.40
C GLY A 43 14.08 -2.22 8.31
N SER A 44 13.18 -1.52 7.63
CA SER A 44 11.85 -2.08 7.32
C SER A 44 11.97 -3.17 6.26
N GLN A 45 11.54 -4.39 6.57
CA GLN A 45 11.43 -5.49 5.61
C GLN A 45 9.95 -5.70 5.28
N PHE A 46 9.66 -6.06 4.02
CA PHE A 46 8.30 -6.37 3.60
C PHE A 46 8.14 -7.86 3.33
N SER A 47 6.92 -8.37 3.52
CA SER A 47 6.56 -9.74 3.13
C SER A 47 6.90 -10.00 1.66
N LYS A 48 7.39 -11.20 1.38
CA LYS A 48 7.74 -11.62 0.01
C LYS A 48 6.52 -11.77 -0.90
N ILE A 49 5.33 -11.86 -0.31
CA ILE A 49 4.05 -11.74 -1.01
C ILE A 49 3.54 -10.32 -0.79
N ARG A 50 3.29 -9.59 -1.88
CA ARG A 50 2.83 -8.19 -1.83
C ARG A 50 1.89 -7.86 -2.97
N LEU A 51 1.00 -6.90 -2.74
CA LEU A 51 0.20 -6.32 -3.82
C LEU A 51 0.92 -5.09 -4.37
N ILE A 52 0.94 -4.98 -5.69
CA ILE A 52 1.53 -3.85 -6.40
C ILE A 52 0.46 -3.25 -7.29
N ILE A 53 0.19 -1.95 -7.12
CA ILE A 53 -0.77 -1.20 -7.94
C ILE A 53 0.00 -0.29 -8.88
N LYS A 54 -0.16 -0.51 -10.19
CA LYS A 54 0.47 0.27 -11.27
C LYS A 54 -0.57 0.65 -12.31
N GLY A 55 -0.83 1.94 -12.45
CA GLY A 55 -1.72 2.47 -13.49
C GLY A 55 -3.10 1.80 -13.50
N GLY A 56 -3.75 1.67 -12.34
CA GLY A 56 -5.08 1.08 -12.18
C GLY A 56 -5.15 -0.45 -12.30
N LYS A 57 -4.01 -1.14 -12.44
CA LYS A 57 -3.92 -2.60 -12.38
C LYS A 57 -3.32 -3.02 -11.06
N VAL A 58 -3.74 -4.18 -10.53
CA VAL A 58 -3.20 -4.75 -9.30
C VAL A 58 -2.55 -6.08 -9.61
N PHE A 59 -1.34 -6.27 -9.11
CA PHE A 59 -0.54 -7.48 -9.27
C PHE A 59 -0.27 -8.08 -7.90
N VAL A 60 -0.36 -9.40 -7.79
CA VAL A 60 0.21 -10.16 -6.68
C VAL A 60 1.63 -10.51 -7.09
N GLU A 61 2.61 -10.01 -6.36
CA GLU A 61 4.00 -10.41 -6.52
C GLU A 61 4.38 -11.40 -5.41
N SER A 62 5.02 -12.50 -5.80
CA SER A 62 5.48 -13.56 -4.91
C SER A 62 6.85 -14.09 -5.37
N PRO A 63 7.53 -14.93 -4.58
CA PRO A 63 8.75 -15.62 -5.04
C PRO A 63 8.55 -16.48 -6.30
N LEU A 64 7.31 -16.84 -6.64
CA LEU A 64 6.98 -17.65 -7.81
C LEU A 64 6.74 -16.79 -9.06
N GLY A 65 6.77 -15.47 -8.94
CA GLY A 65 6.51 -14.53 -10.02
C GLY A 65 5.38 -13.55 -9.68
N SER A 66 4.98 -12.79 -10.71
CA SER A 66 3.95 -11.76 -10.62
C SER A 66 2.72 -12.14 -11.44
N SER A 67 1.54 -11.94 -10.90
CA SER A 67 0.26 -12.23 -11.56
C SER A 67 -0.71 -11.07 -11.42
N GLU A 68 -1.31 -10.64 -12.52
CA GLU A 68 -2.34 -9.61 -12.54
C GLU A 68 -3.66 -10.18 -11.98
N LEU A 69 -4.31 -9.44 -11.08
CA LEU A 69 -5.64 -9.80 -10.58
C LEU A 69 -6.69 -9.49 -11.65
N ALA A 70 -7.58 -10.46 -11.92
CA ALA A 70 -8.61 -10.33 -12.95
C ALA A 70 -9.65 -9.24 -12.64
N ASP A 71 -10.05 -9.07 -11.37
CA ASP A 71 -10.96 -8.01 -10.93
C ASP A 71 -10.41 -7.31 -9.68
N PRO A 72 -9.62 -6.23 -9.86
CA PRO A 72 -9.03 -5.49 -8.75
C PRO A 72 -9.90 -4.33 -8.23
N SER A 73 -11.11 -4.15 -8.76
CA SER A 73 -11.95 -2.95 -8.58
C SER A 73 -12.16 -2.61 -7.10
N GLN A 74 -12.51 -3.61 -6.29
CA GLN A 74 -12.72 -3.41 -4.85
C GLN A 74 -11.47 -2.97 -4.09
N ILE A 75 -10.29 -3.49 -4.46
CA ILE A 75 -9.03 -3.10 -3.83
C ILE A 75 -8.74 -1.63 -4.15
N ILE A 76 -8.89 -1.25 -5.42
CA ILE A 76 -8.66 0.12 -5.88
C ILE A 76 -9.62 1.08 -5.16
N ASP A 77 -10.91 0.77 -5.09
CA ASP A 77 -11.91 1.63 -4.45
C ASP A 77 -11.66 1.81 -2.96
N ASN A 78 -11.22 0.75 -2.27
CA ASN A 78 -10.85 0.84 -0.86
C ASN A 78 -9.63 1.76 -0.65
N ILE A 79 -8.61 1.68 -1.51
CA ILE A 79 -7.45 2.60 -1.40
C ILE A 79 -7.87 4.02 -1.77
N LYS A 80 -8.72 4.22 -2.78
CA LYS A 80 -9.27 5.54 -3.13
C LYS A 80 -10.00 6.16 -1.93
N LYS A 81 -10.85 5.38 -1.26
CA LYS A 81 -11.57 5.81 -0.07
C LYS A 81 -10.63 6.24 1.05
N VAL A 82 -9.60 5.44 1.36
CA VAL A 82 -8.61 5.81 2.38
C VAL A 82 -7.84 7.07 1.97
N ASN A 83 -7.49 7.21 0.69
CA ASN A 83 -6.79 8.39 0.19
C ASN A 83 -7.61 9.68 0.38
N GLU A 84 -8.89 9.65 0.05
CA GLU A 84 -9.81 10.78 0.24
C GLU A 84 -10.08 11.07 1.72
N GLU A 85 -10.35 10.05 2.54
CA GLU A 85 -10.80 10.24 3.92
C GLU A 85 -9.66 10.50 4.92
N SER A 86 -8.45 9.99 4.66
CA SER A 86 -7.37 9.97 5.66
C SER A 86 -6.09 10.67 5.24
N ILE A 87 -5.82 10.83 3.94
CA ILE A 87 -4.52 11.30 3.44
C ILE A 87 -4.62 12.72 2.87
N LYS A 88 -5.68 13.02 2.12
CA LYS A 88 -5.91 14.31 1.42
C LYS A 88 -5.56 15.55 2.25
N ASP A 89 -6.04 15.60 3.50
CA ASP A 89 -5.84 16.75 4.38
C ASP A 89 -4.54 16.69 5.20
N LYS A 90 -3.93 15.51 5.33
CA LYS A 90 -2.72 15.29 6.15
C LYS A 90 -1.42 15.37 5.35
N ASN A 91 -1.43 14.91 4.11
CA ASN A 91 -0.27 14.89 3.23
C ASN A 91 -0.71 14.97 1.77
N LYS A 92 -0.79 16.21 1.26
CA LYS A 92 -1.22 16.50 -0.11
C LYS A 92 -0.30 15.90 -1.18
N GLU A 93 1.00 15.85 -0.92
CA GLU A 93 1.97 15.26 -1.85
C GLU A 93 1.73 13.75 -2.00
N LEU A 94 1.57 13.05 -0.88
CA LEU A 94 1.25 11.62 -0.88
C LEU A 94 -0.10 11.34 -1.55
N TYR A 95 -1.11 12.18 -1.30
CA TYR A 95 -2.41 12.07 -1.94
C TYR A 95 -2.33 12.06 -3.47
N GLU A 96 -1.59 13.01 -4.06
CA GLU A 96 -1.40 13.10 -5.51
C GLU A 96 -0.56 11.93 -6.06
N LYS A 97 0.48 11.49 -5.33
CA LYS A 97 1.28 10.31 -5.72
C LYS A 97 0.43 9.05 -5.81
N ILE A 98 -0.45 8.82 -4.82
CA ILE A 98 -1.38 7.68 -4.82
C ILE A 98 -2.35 7.82 -5.99
N LYS A 99 -2.90 9.02 -6.21
CA LYS A 99 -3.86 9.31 -7.28
C LYS A 99 -3.33 8.93 -8.67
N LYS A 100 -2.06 9.26 -8.96
CA LYS A 100 -1.37 8.92 -10.22
C LYS A 100 -1.41 7.42 -10.53
N HIS A 101 -1.27 6.58 -9.51
CA HIS A 101 -1.20 5.12 -9.68
C HIS A 101 -2.57 4.44 -9.76
N LEU A 102 -3.62 5.08 -9.23
CA LEU A 102 -4.96 4.50 -9.15
C LEU A 102 -5.86 4.80 -10.37
N LYS A 103 -5.36 5.53 -11.39
CA LYS A 103 -6.16 5.98 -12.56
C LYS A 103 -7.52 6.53 -12.12
N TYR A 104 -7.48 7.64 -11.38
CA TYR A 104 -8.69 8.39 -11.05
C TYR A 104 -9.42 8.86 -12.31
#